data_AF-A0A9W6V571-F1
#
_entry.id   AF-A0A9W6V571-F1
#
_cell.length_a   1.000
_cell.length_b   1.000
_cell.length_c   1.000
_cell.angle_alpha   90.00
_cell.angle_beta   90.00
_cell.angle_gamma   90.00
#
_symmetry.space_group_name_H-M   'P 1'
#
loop_
_entity.id
_entity.type
_entity.pdbx_description
1 polymer ?
#
loop_
_entity_poly.entity_id
_entity_poly.type
_entity_poly.pdbx_seq_one_letter_code
_entity_poly.pdbx_strand_id
1 'polypeptide(L)'
;MDPADDVFTLLWRVLAWGSGSRLRQNGRRLAGIAADAARSEDVLRGAAELAVTGSPAEAFAVFRRAGRNELPGLGPSFFTKFLYFAGQGEPEHRCVILDRVVATALRERCGWDSLHPVGGWPASTYERYCDLLARWAQERDRAADEIEYALFTSKGHL
;
A
#
# COMPACT_ATOMS: atom_id res chain seq x y z
N MET A 1 7.75 12.31 21.31
CA MET A 1 6.79 11.80 20.32
C MET A 1 7.46 12.00 18.99
N ASP A 2 8.02 10.92 18.46
CA ASP A 2 8.55 10.90 17.10
C ASP A 2 7.39 11.27 16.17
N PRO A 3 7.56 12.12 15.14
CA PRO A 3 6.55 12.29 14.09
C PRO A 3 6.09 10.97 13.44
N ALA A 4 6.83 9.87 13.62
CA ALA A 4 6.43 8.50 13.29
C ALA A 4 5.45 7.85 14.30
N ASP A 5 5.34 8.36 15.53
CA ASP A 5 4.39 7.88 16.55
C ASP A 5 2.94 8.33 16.27
N ASP A 6 2.76 9.39 15.47
CA ASP A 6 1.44 9.87 15.05
C ASP A 6 1.05 9.29 13.69
N VAL A 7 0.20 8.27 13.73
CA VAL A 7 -0.33 7.58 12.54
C VAL A 7 -1.08 8.50 11.58
N PHE A 8 -1.64 9.62 12.07
CA PHE A 8 -2.25 10.62 11.20
C PHE A 8 -1.20 11.42 10.47
N THR A 9 -0.12 11.84 11.13
CA THR A 9 1.02 12.49 10.47
C THR A 9 1.59 11.61 9.36
N LEU A 10 1.77 10.30 9.59
CA LEU A 10 2.15 9.36 8.54
C LEU A 10 1.12 9.35 7.39
N LEU A 11 -0.17 9.21 7.71
CA LEU A 11 -1.23 9.23 6.70
C LEU A 11 -1.24 10.54 5.89
N TRP A 12 -1.02 11.69 6.51
CA TRP A 12 -0.98 12.99 5.84
C TRP A 12 0.18 13.10 4.87
N ARG A 13 1.36 12.59 5.25
CA ARG A 13 2.52 12.49 4.35
C ARG A 13 2.23 11.57 3.16
N VAL A 14 1.60 10.43 3.42
CA VAL A 14 1.17 9.47 2.37
C VAL A 14 0.16 10.11 1.43
N LEU A 15 -0.82 10.86 1.94
CA LEU A 15 -1.80 11.57 1.11
C LEU A 15 -1.14 12.67 0.28
N ALA A 16 -0.24 13.46 0.88
CA ALA A 16 0.50 14.50 0.18
C ALA A 16 1.36 13.92 -0.96
N TRP A 17 2.08 12.83 -0.69
CA TRP A 17 2.91 12.13 -1.67
C TRP A 17 2.07 11.46 -2.77
N GLY A 18 1.06 10.68 -2.39
CA GLY A 18 0.31 9.82 -3.32
C GLY A 18 -0.80 10.50 -4.13
N SER A 19 -1.17 11.74 -3.80
CA SER A 19 -2.28 12.43 -4.50
C SER A 19 -1.87 13.22 -5.74
N GLY A 20 -0.57 13.45 -5.92
CA GLY A 20 -0.03 14.31 -6.97
C GLY A 20 -0.56 15.75 -6.91
N SER A 21 -0.27 16.53 -7.95
CA SER A 21 -0.56 17.98 -7.99
C SER A 21 -2.04 18.35 -8.07
N ARG A 22 -2.93 17.38 -8.36
CA ARG A 22 -4.37 17.64 -8.57
C ARG A 22 -5.24 17.37 -7.34
N LEU A 23 -4.67 16.82 -6.27
CA LEU A 23 -5.32 16.55 -4.96
C LEU A 23 -6.72 15.91 -5.06
N ARG A 24 -6.96 15.14 -6.13
CA ARG A 24 -8.31 14.64 -6.45
C ARG A 24 -8.78 13.73 -5.32
N GLN A 25 -10.01 13.95 -4.87
CA GLN A 25 -10.68 13.21 -3.80
C GLN A 25 -10.12 13.42 -2.38
N ASN A 26 -9.14 14.30 -2.16
CA ASN A 26 -8.60 14.53 -0.82
C ASN A 26 -9.64 15.05 0.16
N GLY A 27 -10.48 16.03 -0.23
CA GLY A 27 -11.57 16.50 0.63
C GLY A 27 -12.50 15.37 1.09
N ARG A 28 -12.86 14.45 0.17
CA ARG A 28 -13.69 13.28 0.50
C ARG A 28 -12.99 12.29 1.42
N ARG A 29 -11.69 12.04 1.23
CA ARG A 29 -10.88 11.18 2.11
C ARG A 29 -10.79 11.75 3.51
N LEU A 30 -10.46 13.04 3.62
CA LEU A 30 -10.34 13.75 4.90
C LEU A 30 -11.68 13.76 5.64
N ALA A 31 -12.79 14.03 4.94
CA ALA A 31 -14.13 13.94 5.53
C ALA A 31 -14.46 12.52 6.02
N GLY A 32 -14.07 11.48 5.27
CA GLY A 32 -14.27 10.09 5.66
C GLY A 32 -13.49 9.70 6.92
N ILE A 33 -12.24 10.17 7.04
CA ILE A 33 -11.41 9.97 8.23
C ILE A 33 -11.95 10.76 9.43
N ALA A 34 -12.32 12.02 9.21
CA ALA A 34 -12.83 12.90 10.27
C ALA A 34 -14.21 12.50 10.82
N ALA A 35 -15.00 11.74 10.04
CA ALA A 35 -16.30 11.25 10.47
C ALA A 35 -16.21 10.31 11.68
N ASP A 36 -15.10 9.58 11.83
CA ASP A 36 -14.79 8.74 12.99
C ASP A 36 -13.27 8.66 13.18
N ALA A 37 -12.72 9.72 13.78
CA ALA A 37 -11.27 9.87 13.94
C ALA A 37 -10.69 8.80 14.87
N ALA A 38 -11.37 8.47 15.99
CA ALA A 38 -10.89 7.48 16.94
C ALA A 38 -10.76 6.09 16.28
N ARG A 39 -11.81 5.63 15.59
CA ARG A 39 -11.73 4.37 14.84
C ARG A 39 -10.68 4.41 13.73
N SER A 40 -10.56 5.55 13.04
CA SER A 40 -9.55 5.70 12.00
C SER A 40 -8.14 5.56 12.56
N GLU A 41 -7.87 6.13 13.74
CA GLU A 41 -6.61 6.00 14.44
C GLU A 41 -6.32 4.53 14.79
N ASP A 42 -7.29 3.83 15.40
CA ASP A 42 -7.15 2.41 15.76
C ASP A 42 -6.81 1.52 14.55
N VAL A 43 -7.51 1.74 13.43
CA VAL A 43 -7.28 1.03 12.17
C VAL A 43 -5.87 1.31 11.64
N LEU A 44 -5.43 2.57 11.63
CA LEU A 44 -4.12 2.96 11.13
C LEU A 44 -3.00 2.40 12.02
N ARG A 45 -3.17 2.46 13.35
CA ARG A 45 -2.20 1.96 14.32
C ARG A 45 -2.03 0.44 14.21
N GLY A 46 -3.14 -0.31 14.18
CA GLY A 46 -3.09 -1.76 14.01
C GLY A 46 -2.49 -2.17 12.65
N ALA A 47 -2.79 -1.43 11.58
CA ALA A 47 -2.21 -1.71 10.27
C ALA A 47 -0.70 -1.41 10.24
N ALA A 48 -0.25 -0.32 10.85
CA ALA A 48 1.17 0.05 10.93
C ALA A 48 1.97 -0.98 11.76
N GLU A 49 1.44 -1.39 12.92
CA GLU A 49 2.07 -2.40 13.76
C GLU A 49 2.22 -3.75 13.04
N LEU A 50 1.16 -4.21 12.37
CA LEU A 50 1.21 -5.45 11.58
C LEU A 50 2.07 -5.34 10.32
N ALA A 51 2.24 -4.13 9.76
CA ALA A 51 3.16 -3.93 8.64
C ALA A 51 4.60 -4.29 9.03
N VAL A 52 4.97 -4.01 10.30
CA VAL A 52 6.31 -4.24 10.85
C VAL A 52 6.46 -5.65 11.42
N THR A 53 5.45 -6.15 12.12
CA THR A 53 5.55 -7.38 12.92
C THR A 53 4.89 -8.61 12.27
N GLY A 54 3.95 -8.40 11.34
CA GLY A 54 3.13 -9.44 10.75
C GLY A 54 3.39 -9.65 9.26
N SER A 55 2.44 -10.29 8.59
CA SER A 55 2.45 -10.45 7.13
C SER A 55 1.81 -9.27 6.40
N PRO A 56 2.18 -9.01 5.12
CA PRO A 56 1.50 -8.02 4.30
C PRO A 56 -0.02 -8.26 4.22
N ALA A 57 -0.48 -9.51 4.20
CA ALA A 57 -1.91 -9.81 4.21
C ALA A 57 -2.58 -9.37 5.51
N GLU A 58 -1.98 -9.66 6.67
CA GLU A 58 -2.52 -9.29 7.97
C GLU A 58 -2.67 -7.76 8.09
N ALA A 59 -1.61 -7.02 7.74
CA ALA A 59 -1.62 -5.57 7.77
C ALA A 59 -2.65 -4.95 6.81
N PHE A 60 -2.77 -5.51 5.60
CA PHE A 60 -3.74 -5.03 4.61
C PHE A 60 -5.19 -5.37 4.99
N ALA A 61 -5.42 -6.51 5.65
CA ALA A 61 -6.76 -6.95 6.06
C ALA A 61 -7.39 -6.01 7.09
N VAL A 62 -6.58 -5.30 7.90
CA VAL A 62 -7.06 -4.28 8.84
C VAL A 62 -7.90 -3.21 8.15
N PHE A 63 -7.52 -2.79 6.94
CA PHE A 63 -8.29 -1.81 6.17
C PHE A 63 -9.54 -2.39 5.48
N ARG A 64 -9.68 -3.72 5.43
CA ARG A 64 -10.67 -4.43 4.62
C ARG A 64 -11.51 -5.46 5.38
N ARG A 65 -12.03 -5.11 6.55
CA ARG A 65 -12.86 -6.03 7.36
C ARG A 65 -14.18 -6.34 6.66
N ALA A 66 -14.54 -7.63 6.62
CA ALA A 66 -15.76 -8.13 5.97
C ALA A 66 -15.95 -7.65 4.52
N GLY A 67 -14.86 -7.45 3.78
CA GLY A 67 -14.87 -7.00 2.38
C GLY A 67 -15.17 -5.50 2.18
N ARG A 68 -15.39 -4.74 3.27
CA ARG A 68 -15.66 -3.29 3.25
C ARG A 68 -14.39 -2.51 3.58
N ASN A 69 -14.28 -1.28 3.08
CA ASN A 69 -13.18 -0.39 3.45
C ASN A 69 -13.50 0.24 4.81
N GLU A 70 -12.58 0.08 5.76
CA GLU A 70 -12.68 0.67 7.10
C GLU A 70 -12.48 2.19 7.08
N LEU A 71 -11.77 2.71 6.08
CA LEU A 71 -11.54 4.15 5.87
C LEU A 71 -12.26 4.63 4.59
N PRO A 72 -13.48 5.18 4.69
CA PRO A 72 -14.24 5.61 3.54
C PRO A 72 -13.50 6.63 2.66
N GLY A 73 -13.50 6.42 1.35
CA GLY A 73 -12.82 7.29 0.39
C GLY A 73 -11.32 7.02 0.24
N LEU A 74 -10.70 6.28 1.16
CA LEU A 74 -9.34 5.77 1.02
C LEU A 74 -9.41 4.38 0.35
N GLY A 75 -8.65 4.24 -0.73
CA GLY A 75 -8.67 3.03 -1.57
C GLY A 75 -7.49 2.11 -1.30
N PRO A 76 -7.55 0.85 -1.77
CA PRO A 76 -6.50 -0.15 -1.62
C PRO A 76 -5.08 0.32 -1.95
N SER A 77 -4.90 1.14 -2.99
CA SER A 77 -3.56 1.65 -3.33
C SER A 77 -2.99 2.62 -2.28
N PHE A 78 -3.84 3.38 -1.59
CA PHE A 78 -3.37 4.22 -0.49
C PHE A 78 -3.08 3.39 0.77
N PHE A 79 -3.79 2.27 0.97
CA PHE A 79 -3.47 1.33 2.05
C PHE A 79 -2.05 0.80 1.87
N THR A 80 -1.69 0.30 0.69
CA THR A 80 -0.33 -0.23 0.47
C THR A 80 0.76 0.84 0.58
N LYS A 81 0.48 2.09 0.19
CA LYS A 81 1.40 3.21 0.39
C LYS A 81 1.63 3.48 1.88
N PHE A 82 0.55 3.51 2.66
CA PHE A 82 0.65 3.65 4.12
C PHE A 82 1.47 2.51 4.73
N LEU A 83 1.20 1.26 4.34
CA LEU A 83 1.93 0.09 4.82
C LEU A 83 3.41 0.11 4.43
N TYR A 84 3.77 0.53 3.22
CA TYR A 84 5.17 0.70 2.80
C TYR A 84 5.89 1.72 3.69
N PHE A 85 5.33 2.93 3.85
CA PHE A 85 5.97 3.97 4.67
C PHE A 85 5.97 3.68 6.17
N ALA A 86 5.08 2.81 6.68
CA ALA A 86 5.13 2.34 8.06
C ALA A 86 6.41 1.57 8.40
N GLY A 87 7.09 1.00 7.39
CA GLY A 87 8.39 0.33 7.57
C GLY A 87 9.58 1.26 7.65
N GLN A 88 9.39 2.58 7.52
CA GLN A 88 10.43 3.60 7.76
C GLN A 88 11.75 3.45 6.98
N GLY A 89 11.75 2.68 5.89
CA GLY A 89 12.95 2.41 5.09
C GLY A 89 13.79 1.23 5.57
N GLU A 90 13.30 0.42 6.51
CA GLU A 90 13.94 -0.84 6.91
C GLU A 90 14.06 -1.78 5.69
N PRO A 91 15.28 -2.25 5.35
CA PRO A 91 15.50 -3.08 4.15
C PRO A 91 14.72 -4.40 4.15
N GLU A 92 14.46 -4.97 5.32
CA GLU A 92 13.72 -6.22 5.50
C GLU A 92 12.20 -6.02 5.49
N HIS A 93 11.72 -4.77 5.39
CA HIS A 93 10.29 -4.48 5.36
C HIS A 93 9.61 -5.10 4.15
N ARG A 94 8.54 -5.87 4.39
CA ARG A 94 7.91 -6.69 3.34
C ARG A 94 6.82 -5.98 2.54
N CYS A 95 6.25 -4.89 3.06
CA CYS A 95 5.15 -4.21 2.39
C CYS A 95 5.68 -3.28 1.29
N VAL A 96 5.34 -3.57 0.03
CA VAL A 96 5.65 -2.71 -1.14
C VAL A 96 4.39 -2.10 -1.73
N ILE A 97 4.54 -1.04 -2.53
CA ILE A 97 3.40 -0.27 -3.04
C ILE A 97 2.71 -1.04 -4.18
N LEU A 98 1.41 -1.33 -4.06
CA LEU A 98 0.58 -1.79 -5.17
C LEU A 98 -0.36 -0.68 -5.62
N ASP A 99 -0.17 -0.20 -6.84
CA ASP A 99 -1.09 0.76 -7.45
C ASP A 99 -1.57 0.31 -8.83
N ARG A 100 -2.38 1.16 -9.47
CA ARG A 100 -2.93 0.85 -10.78
C ARG A 100 -1.83 0.65 -11.83
N VAL A 101 -0.76 1.43 -11.79
CA VAL A 101 0.33 1.36 -12.77
C VAL A 101 1.07 0.03 -12.59
N VAL A 102 1.44 -0.30 -11.35
CA VAL A 102 2.11 -1.56 -11.03
C VAL A 102 1.23 -2.77 -11.32
N ALA A 103 -0.04 -2.73 -10.94
CA ALA A 103 -0.98 -3.82 -11.21
C ALA A 103 -1.20 -4.03 -12.72
N THR A 104 -1.26 -2.94 -13.49
CA THR A 104 -1.36 -3.01 -14.96
C THR A 104 -0.09 -3.59 -15.56
N ALA A 105 1.09 -3.17 -15.09
CA ALA A 105 2.38 -3.70 -15.52
C ALA A 105 2.49 -5.22 -15.30
N LEU A 106 2.17 -5.69 -14.10
CA LEU A 106 2.21 -7.12 -13.76
C LEU A 106 1.25 -7.94 -14.62
N ARG A 107 0.06 -7.40 -14.89
CA ARG A 107 -0.93 -8.06 -15.75
C ARG A 107 -0.47 -8.11 -17.20
N GLU A 108 -0.14 -6.97 -17.79
CA GLU A 108 0.10 -6.83 -19.22
C GLU A 108 1.49 -7.30 -19.67
N ARG A 109 2.48 -7.26 -18.78
CA ARG A 109 3.89 -7.55 -19.13
C ARG A 109 4.47 -8.76 -18.41
N CYS A 110 3.89 -9.15 -17.26
CA CYS A 110 4.41 -10.25 -16.45
C CYS A 110 3.45 -11.45 -16.37
N GLY A 111 2.32 -11.42 -17.09
CA GLY A 111 1.40 -12.55 -17.22
C GLY A 111 0.53 -12.83 -15.99
N TRP A 112 0.34 -11.85 -15.09
CA TRP A 112 -0.53 -12.03 -13.93
C TRP A 112 -2.02 -11.78 -14.27
N ASP A 113 -2.61 -12.69 -15.04
CA ASP A 113 -3.97 -12.55 -15.60
C ASP A 113 -5.10 -12.46 -14.56
N SER A 114 -4.89 -12.96 -13.34
CA SER A 114 -5.87 -12.87 -12.24
C SER A 114 -5.82 -11.55 -11.47
N LEU A 115 -4.80 -10.71 -11.67
CA LEU A 115 -4.66 -9.44 -10.95
C LEU A 115 -5.58 -8.39 -11.56
N HIS A 116 -6.48 -7.84 -10.75
CA HIS A 116 -7.36 -6.75 -11.18
C HIS A 116 -6.56 -5.44 -11.30
N PRO A 117 -6.60 -4.73 -12.43
CA PRO A 117 -5.66 -3.62 -12.70
C PRO A 117 -5.95 -2.35 -11.89
N VAL A 118 -7.15 -2.18 -11.35
CA VAL A 118 -7.58 -0.91 -10.73
C VAL A 118 -7.66 -0.97 -9.20
N GLY A 119 -7.79 -2.14 -8.59
CA GLY A 119 -8.00 -2.26 -7.15
C GLY A 119 -8.96 -3.37 -6.76
N GLY A 120 -9.47 -3.32 -5.53
CA GLY A 120 -10.35 -4.35 -4.97
C GLY A 120 -9.61 -5.62 -4.52
N TRP A 121 -8.28 -5.57 -4.45
CA TRP A 121 -7.43 -6.71 -4.13
C TRP A 121 -7.73 -7.30 -2.75
N PRO A 122 -7.98 -8.62 -2.65
CA PRO A 122 -7.96 -9.33 -1.38
C PRO A 122 -6.60 -9.21 -0.69
N ALA A 123 -6.57 -9.35 0.65
CA ALA A 123 -5.34 -9.39 1.43
C ALA A 123 -4.34 -10.44 0.89
N SER A 124 -4.84 -11.63 0.53
CA SER A 124 -4.02 -12.69 -0.09
C SER A 124 -3.42 -12.29 -1.44
N THR A 125 -4.10 -11.45 -2.22
CA THR A 125 -3.54 -10.94 -3.48
C THR A 125 -2.39 -9.97 -3.22
N TYR A 126 -2.51 -9.13 -2.20
CA TYR A 126 -1.45 -8.22 -1.78
C TYR A 126 -0.23 -8.97 -1.24
N GLU A 127 -0.43 -10.01 -0.43
CA GLU A 127 0.66 -10.87 0.06
C GLU A 127 1.40 -11.60 -1.07
N ARG A 128 0.67 -12.26 -1.98
CA ARG A 128 1.29 -12.86 -3.18
C ARG A 128 2.09 -11.85 -3.99
N TYR A 129 1.65 -10.59 -4.00
CA TYR A 129 2.35 -9.52 -4.71
C TYR A 129 3.67 -9.21 -4.01
N CYS A 130 3.66 -8.93 -2.70
CA CYS A 130 4.88 -8.70 -1.93
C CYS A 130 5.86 -9.89 -2.04
N ASP A 131 5.37 -11.12 -1.93
CA ASP A 131 6.20 -12.33 -2.05
C ASP A 131 6.81 -12.47 -3.45
N LEU A 132 6.08 -12.07 -4.50
CA LEU A 132 6.60 -12.05 -5.86
C LEU A 132 7.79 -11.09 -6.01
N LEU A 133 7.69 -9.85 -5.51
CA LEU A 133 8.82 -8.93 -5.59
C LEU A 133 9.96 -9.34 -4.69
N ALA A 134 9.69 -9.87 -3.50
CA ALA A 134 10.73 -10.39 -2.61
C ALA A 134 11.53 -11.50 -3.29
N ARG A 135 10.86 -12.41 -4.01
CA ARG A 135 11.54 -13.44 -4.80
C ARG A 135 12.36 -12.83 -5.95
N TRP A 136 11.78 -11.90 -6.72
CA TRP A 136 12.50 -11.26 -7.82
C TRP A 136 13.69 -10.41 -7.34
N ALA A 137 13.59 -9.83 -6.15
CA ALA A 137 14.65 -9.08 -5.47
C ALA A 137 15.84 -10.00 -5.18
N GLN A 138 15.59 -11.18 -4.61
CA GLN A 138 16.60 -12.20 -4.40
C GLN A 138 17.24 -12.69 -5.72
N GLU A 139 16.42 -12.95 -6.75
CA GLU A 139 16.90 -13.41 -8.06
C GLU A 139 17.80 -12.37 -8.78
N ARG A 140 17.66 -11.08 -8.46
CA ARG A 140 18.30 -9.97 -9.19
C ARG A 140 19.29 -9.16 -8.36
N ASP A 141 19.51 -9.53 -7.10
CA ASP A 141 20.32 -8.79 -6.14
C ASP A 141 19.92 -7.30 -6.06
N ARG A 142 18.62 -7.06 -5.83
CA ARG A 142 18.00 -5.73 -5.73
C ARG A 142 17.02 -5.66 -4.57
N ALA A 143 16.67 -4.45 -4.14
CA ALA A 143 15.58 -4.28 -3.17
C ALA A 143 14.21 -4.47 -3.85
N ALA A 144 13.21 -4.93 -3.07
CA ALA A 144 11.87 -5.19 -3.59
C ALA A 144 11.18 -3.90 -4.08
N ASP A 145 11.43 -2.77 -3.43
CA ASP A 145 10.90 -1.47 -3.82
C ASP A 145 11.60 -0.88 -5.06
N GLU A 146 12.86 -1.22 -5.34
CA GLU A 146 13.49 -0.91 -6.63
C GLU A 146 12.80 -1.63 -7.79
N ILE A 147 12.35 -2.87 -7.58
CA ILE A 147 11.60 -3.64 -8.58
C ILE A 147 10.18 -3.07 -8.75
N GLU A 148 9.53 -2.68 -7.66
CA GLU A 148 8.25 -1.95 -7.69
C GLU A 148 8.39 -0.66 -8.50
N TYR A 149 9.43 0.12 -8.23
CA TYR A 149 9.70 1.37 -8.93
C TYR A 149 10.00 1.13 -10.42
N ALA A 150 10.70 0.04 -10.76
CA ALA A 150 10.90 -0.37 -12.14
C ALA A 150 9.57 -0.73 -12.83
N LEU A 151 8.65 -1.44 -12.16
CA LEU A 151 7.29 -1.71 -12.68
C LEU A 151 6.49 -0.42 -12.90
N PHE A 152 6.61 0.53 -11.97
CA PHE A 152 5.91 1.82 -12.01
C PHE A 152 6.41 2.73 -13.15
N THR A 153 7.73 2.78 -13.36
CA THR A 153 8.37 3.68 -14.34
C THR A 153 8.52 3.08 -15.73
N SER A 154 8.65 1.75 -15.84
CA SER A 154 8.80 1.08 -17.13
C SER A 154 7.52 1.22 -17.96
N LYS A 155 7.65 1.84 -19.14
CA LYS A 155 6.65 1.79 -20.22
C LYS A 155 6.91 0.64 -21.20
N GLY A 156 7.92 -0.21 -20.96
CA GLY A 156 8.29 -1.37 -21.77
C GLY A 156 9.27 -2.29 -21.02
N HIS A 157 9.10 -3.60 -21.22
CA HIS A 157 9.78 -4.79 -20.65
C HIS A 157 10.78 -4.63 -19.48
N LEU A 158 10.52 -5.37 -18.40
CA LEU A 158 11.46 -5.71 -17.32
C LEU A 158 12.45 -6.80 -17.75
#